data_AF-A0A7R9I5S6-F1
#
_entry.id   AF-A0A7R9I5S6-F1
#
_cell.length_a   1.000
_cell.length_b   1.000
_cell.length_c   1.000
_cell.angle_alpha   90.00
_cell.angle_beta   90.00
_cell.angle_gamma   90.00
#
_symmetry.space_group_name_H-M   'P 1'
#
loop_
_entity.id
_entity.type
_entity.pdbx_description
1 polymer ?
#
loop_
_entity_poly.entity_id
_entity_poly.type
_entity_poly.pdbx_seq_one_letter_code
_entity_poly.pdbx_strand_id
1 'polypeptide(L)'
;KFVLIPGPTDPASPNILPRPSIPRHITSEFLDKIPGAVFGSNPCRLQYCTQEIVVLREDMVTKMCRNTIHFPEAGEIADHFTKTILCQAHLAPLPLAVCPIYWAHDTAMQLYPLPDLVVVADQFNAFTASYMDCIVTNPVR
;
A
#
# COMPACT_ATOMS: atom_id res chain seq x y z
N LYS A 1 -15.24 -13.29 1.34
CA LYS A 1 -15.56 -11.86 1.59
C LYS A 1 -14.73 -11.04 0.62
N PHE A 2 -15.27 -9.96 0.05
CA PHE A 2 -14.53 -9.10 -0.88
C PHE A 2 -14.07 -7.84 -0.14
N VAL A 3 -12.81 -7.45 -0.32
CA VAL A 3 -12.26 -6.18 0.21
C VAL A 3 -11.82 -5.34 -0.97
N LEU A 4 -12.39 -4.14 -1.09
CA LEU A 4 -12.16 -3.22 -2.19
C LEU A 4 -11.40 -2.01 -1.65
N ILE A 5 -10.21 -1.78 -2.18
CA ILE A 5 -9.28 -0.74 -1.73
C ILE A 5 -9.14 0.29 -2.85
N PRO A 6 -9.34 1.59 -2.56
CA PRO A 6 -9.31 2.62 -3.58
C PRO A 6 -7.89 2.85 -4.09
N GLY A 7 -7.73 2.92 -5.41
CA GLY A 7 -6.49 3.30 -6.08
C GLY A 7 -6.35 4.81 -6.33
N PRO A 8 -5.21 5.25 -6.88
CA PRO A 8 -4.96 6.66 -7.21
C PRO A 8 -5.86 7.22 -8.32
N THR A 9 -6.43 6.35 -9.15
CA THR A 9 -7.27 6.72 -10.30
C THR A 9 -8.76 6.64 -9.99
N ASP A 10 -9.13 6.32 -8.75
CA ASP A 10 -10.53 6.09 -8.39
C ASP A 10 -11.27 7.38 -8.04
N PRO A 11 -12.58 7.45 -8.35
CA PRO A 11 -13.39 8.64 -8.13
C PRO A 11 -13.43 9.04 -6.65
N ALA A 12 -13.50 10.35 -6.41
CA ALA A 12 -13.58 10.95 -5.07
C ALA A 12 -12.38 10.67 -4.14
N SER A 13 -11.26 10.15 -4.66
CA SER A 13 -10.03 9.98 -3.90
C SER A 13 -8.99 11.06 -4.28
N PRO A 14 -8.56 11.92 -3.34
CA PRO A 14 -7.45 12.83 -3.62
C PRO A 14 -6.15 12.03 -3.76
N ASN A 15 -5.18 12.58 -4.47
CA ASN A 15 -3.82 12.03 -4.53
C ASN A 15 -3.04 12.28 -3.24
N ILE A 16 -3.67 12.07 -2.07
CA ILE A 16 -3.14 12.29 -0.72
C ILE A 16 -3.46 11.04 0.11
N LEU A 17 -2.47 10.53 0.84
CA LEU A 17 -2.62 9.37 1.73
C LEU A 17 -2.86 9.82 3.18
N PRO A 18 -3.53 9.03 4.03
CA PRO A 18 -4.41 7.91 3.68
C PRO A 18 -5.66 8.37 2.89
N ARG A 19 -6.10 7.56 1.93
CA ARG A 19 -7.33 7.81 1.16
C ARG A 19 -8.55 7.20 1.86
N PRO A 20 -9.68 7.93 1.92
CA PRO A 20 -10.93 7.37 2.41
C PRO A 20 -11.48 6.32 1.46
N SER A 21 -12.38 5.48 1.95
CA SER A 21 -13.12 4.51 1.14
C SER A 21 -13.98 5.21 0.07
N ILE A 22 -14.27 4.50 -1.01
CA ILE A 22 -15.19 4.99 -2.04
C ILE A 22 -16.55 5.33 -1.40
N PRO A 23 -17.14 6.50 -1.70
CA PRO A 23 -18.40 6.91 -1.12
C PRO A 23 -19.57 5.96 -1.39
N ARG A 24 -20.47 5.84 -0.42
CA ARG A 24 -21.63 4.92 -0.48
C ARG A 24 -22.58 5.15 -1.65
N HIS A 25 -22.66 6.38 -2.15
CA HIS A 25 -23.53 6.69 -3.29
C HIS A 25 -23.10 5.98 -4.58
N ILE A 26 -21.81 5.64 -4.72
CA ILE A 26 -21.30 4.85 -5.86
C ILE A 26 -21.43 3.36 -5.55
N THR A 27 -21.24 2.97 -4.29
CA THR A 27 -21.10 1.56 -3.91
C THR A 27 -22.41 0.88 -3.51
N SER A 28 -23.52 1.61 -3.34
CA SER A 28 -24.78 1.06 -2.84
C SER A 28 -25.32 -0.06 -3.73
N GLU A 29 -25.40 0.18 -5.04
CA GLU A 29 -25.89 -0.83 -6.00
C GLU A 29 -25.01 -2.09 -6.04
N PHE A 30 -23.71 -1.94 -5.76
CA PHE A 30 -22.77 -3.05 -5.69
C PHE A 30 -22.96 -3.86 -4.40
N LEU A 31 -23.15 -3.18 -3.27
CA LEU A 31 -23.39 -3.80 -1.97
C LEU A 31 -24.72 -4.57 -1.94
N ASP A 32 -25.74 -4.08 -2.65
CA ASP A 32 -27.02 -4.78 -2.76
C ASP A 32 -26.88 -6.15 -3.47
N LYS A 33 -25.97 -6.24 -4.45
CA LYS A 33 -25.67 -7.49 -5.16
C LYS A 33 -24.71 -8.39 -4.37
N ILE A 34 -23.76 -7.79 -3.64
CA ILE A 34 -22.73 -8.51 -2.89
C ILE A 34 -22.70 -7.99 -1.44
N PRO A 35 -23.59 -8.51 -0.57
CA PRO A 35 -23.71 -8.01 0.80
C PRO A 35 -22.48 -8.30 1.67
N GLY A 36 -21.57 -9.16 1.22
CA GLY A 36 -20.32 -9.50 1.90
C GLY A 36 -19.08 -8.71 1.45
N ALA A 37 -19.26 -7.64 0.66
CA ALA A 37 -18.18 -6.77 0.22
C ALA A 37 -17.93 -5.61 1.21
N VAL A 38 -16.67 -5.28 1.43
CA VAL A 38 -16.22 -4.20 2.30
C VAL A 38 -15.35 -3.24 1.50
N PHE A 39 -15.67 -1.95 1.55
CA PHE A 39 -14.86 -0.89 0.96
C PHE A 39 -13.95 -0.32 2.04
N GLY A 40 -12.64 -0.49 1.89
CA GLY A 40 -11.61 -0.04 2.83
C GLY A 40 -11.00 1.31 2.46
N SER A 41 -10.18 1.85 3.36
CA SER A 41 -9.25 2.95 3.06
C SER A 41 -8.03 2.46 2.29
N ASN A 42 -7.18 3.38 1.82
CA ASN A 42 -5.87 3.05 1.29
C ASN A 42 -4.78 3.88 2.01
N PRO A 43 -3.86 3.26 2.76
CA PRO A 43 -3.73 1.82 3.00
C PRO A 43 -4.87 1.24 3.86
N CYS A 44 -4.97 -0.08 3.90
CA CYS A 44 -5.79 -0.80 4.87
C CYS A 44 -5.00 -1.91 5.56
N ARG A 45 -5.41 -2.23 6.79
CA ARG A 45 -4.87 -3.36 7.56
C ARG A 45 -5.95 -4.42 7.70
N LEU A 46 -5.57 -5.66 7.43
CA LEU A 46 -6.43 -6.83 7.50
C LEU A 46 -5.81 -7.79 8.52
N GLN A 47 -6.61 -8.18 9.50
CA GLN A 47 -6.20 -9.17 10.48
C GLN A 47 -6.84 -10.51 10.13
N TYR A 48 -6.00 -11.54 9.98
CA TYR A 48 -6.44 -12.91 9.77
C TYR A 48 -5.85 -13.80 10.85
N CYS A 49 -6.68 -14.15 11.84
CA CYS A 49 -6.25 -14.87 13.04
C CYS A 49 -5.12 -14.12 13.76
N THR A 50 -3.91 -14.68 13.78
CA THR A 50 -2.72 -14.08 14.39
C THR A 50 -1.89 -13.25 13.40
N GLN A 51 -2.24 -13.27 12.11
CA GLN A 51 -1.47 -12.64 11.05
C GLN A 51 -2.00 -11.25 10.74
N GLU A 52 -1.08 -10.31 10.57
CA GLU A 52 -1.36 -8.96 10.10
C GLU A 52 -0.96 -8.79 8.63
N ILE A 53 -1.90 -8.32 7.83
CA ILE A 53 -1.72 -8.07 6.39
C ILE A 53 -1.98 -6.59 6.13
N VAL A 54 -0.98 -5.88 5.63
CA VAL A 54 -1.10 -4.47 5.23
C VAL A 54 -1.19 -4.38 3.72
N VAL A 55 -2.21 -3.69 3.21
CA VAL A 55 -2.40 -3.52 1.76
C VAL A 55 -2.33 -2.04 1.41
N LEU A 56 -1.51 -1.73 0.41
CA LEU A 56 -1.33 -0.40 -0.15
C LEU A 56 -1.49 -0.47 -1.66
N ARG A 57 -2.37 0.36 -2.22
CA ARG A 57 -2.50 0.53 -3.68
C ARG A 57 -1.91 1.88 -4.09
N GLU A 58 -0.64 1.90 -4.46
CA GLU A 58 0.04 3.10 -4.94
C GLU A 58 1.31 2.72 -5.70
N ASP A 59 1.72 3.56 -6.65
CA ASP A 59 2.90 3.28 -7.49
C ASP A 59 4.22 3.68 -6.76
N MET A 60 4.45 3.02 -5.62
CA MET A 60 5.55 3.32 -4.67
C MET A 60 6.93 3.01 -5.23
N VAL A 61 7.12 1.87 -5.90
CA VAL A 61 8.41 1.47 -6.46
C VAL A 61 8.87 2.53 -7.46
N THR A 62 7.96 2.94 -8.35
CA THR A 62 8.26 3.96 -9.36
C THR A 62 8.59 5.30 -8.73
N LYS A 63 7.85 5.72 -7.68
CA LYS A 63 8.13 6.97 -6.97
C LYS A 63 9.47 6.94 -6.24
N MET A 64 9.84 5.83 -5.63
CA MET A 64 11.15 5.66 -4.98
C MET A 64 12.28 5.70 -5.99
N CYS A 65 12.16 4.97 -7.11
CA CYS A 65 13.17 4.98 -8.16
C CYS A 65 13.40 6.38 -8.75
N ARG A 66 12.35 7.20 -8.89
CA ARG A 66 12.50 8.59 -9.38
C ARG A 66 13.18 9.53 -8.39
N ASN A 67 13.15 9.22 -7.10
CA ASN A 67 13.69 10.07 -6.02
C ASN A 67 14.91 9.44 -5.34
N THR A 68 15.48 8.38 -5.92
CA THR A 68 16.70 7.80 -5.38
C THR A 68 17.89 8.72 -5.66
N ILE A 69 18.78 8.85 -4.69
CA ILE A 69 20.04 9.58 -4.87
C ILE A 69 21.00 8.75 -5.72
N HIS A 70 21.03 7.44 -5.47
CA HIS A 70 21.89 6.49 -6.14
C HIS A 70 21.06 5.29 -6.61
N PHE A 71 21.20 4.92 -7.88
CA PHE A 71 20.57 3.71 -8.38
C PHE A 71 21.37 2.49 -7.90
N PRO A 72 20.70 1.41 -7.45
CA PRO A 72 21.41 0.20 -7.03
C PRO A 72 22.15 -0.41 -8.22
N GLU A 73 23.46 -0.66 -8.07
CA GLU A 73 24.31 -1.24 -9.12
C GLU A 73 24.12 -2.76 -9.25
N ALA A 74 23.70 -3.43 -8.18
CA ALA A 74 23.51 -4.87 -8.12
C ALA A 74 22.26 -5.26 -7.30
N GLY A 75 21.64 -6.37 -7.70
CA GLY A 75 20.45 -6.93 -7.05
C GLY A 75 19.13 -6.45 -7.67
N GLU A 76 18.07 -7.17 -7.35
CA GLU A 76 16.72 -6.85 -7.84
C GLU A 76 16.16 -5.61 -7.12
N ILE A 77 15.49 -4.74 -7.88
CA ILE A 77 14.86 -3.52 -7.34
C ILE A 77 13.85 -3.88 -6.23
N ALA A 78 13.15 -5.01 -6.39
CA ALA A 78 12.19 -5.53 -5.43
C ALA A 78 12.79 -5.78 -4.03
N ASP A 79 14.02 -6.31 -3.96
CA ASP A 79 14.68 -6.61 -2.69
C ASP A 79 15.12 -5.33 -1.99
N HIS A 80 15.65 -4.37 -2.74
CA HIS A 80 16.04 -3.06 -2.21
C HIS A 80 14.82 -2.28 -1.72
N PHE A 81 13.73 -2.32 -2.49
CA PHE A 81 12.46 -1.72 -2.11
C PHE A 81 11.91 -2.31 -0.81
N THR A 82 11.89 -3.64 -0.72
CA THR A 82 11.42 -4.39 0.46
C THR A 82 12.24 -4.03 1.70
N LYS A 83 13.58 -4.03 1.57
CA LYS A 83 14.48 -3.60 2.65
C LYS A 83 14.23 -2.15 3.07
N THR A 84 14.02 -1.24 2.11
CA THR A 84 13.80 0.18 2.39
C THR A 84 12.53 0.40 3.19
N ILE A 85 11.40 -0.16 2.75
CA ILE A 85 10.12 0.01 3.45
C ILE A 85 10.16 -0.57 4.86
N LEU A 86 10.71 -1.78 5.02
CA LEU A 86 10.72 -2.45 6.33
C LEU A 86 11.73 -1.83 7.30
N CYS A 87 12.92 -1.43 6.83
CA CYS A 87 13.89 -0.74 7.67
C CYS A 87 13.44 0.68 8.07
N GLN A 88 12.70 1.38 7.20
CA GLN A 88 12.11 2.69 7.54
C GLN A 88 10.83 2.56 8.37
N ALA A 89 10.28 1.34 8.49
CA ALA A 89 9.02 1.04 9.16
C ALA A 89 7.88 1.99 8.75
N HIS A 90 7.85 2.38 7.48
CA HIS A 90 6.87 3.31 6.92
C HIS A 90 6.56 2.93 5.48
N LEU A 91 5.29 2.96 5.09
CA LEU A 91 4.84 2.61 3.74
C LEU A 91 5.29 3.61 2.67
N ALA A 92 5.49 4.87 3.05
CA ALA A 92 5.88 5.95 2.15
C ALA A 92 7.06 6.77 2.73
N PRO A 93 8.29 6.25 2.75
CA PRO A 93 9.49 6.95 3.19
C PRO A 93 9.98 7.95 2.11
N LEU A 94 9.10 8.87 1.73
CA LEU A 94 9.32 9.85 0.67
C LEU A 94 8.91 11.25 1.16
N PRO A 95 9.51 12.33 0.63
CA PRO A 95 9.09 13.68 0.95
C PRO A 95 7.62 13.93 0.58
N LEU A 96 6.95 14.80 1.34
CA LEU A 96 5.55 15.19 1.12
C LEU A 96 5.27 15.78 -0.27
N ALA A 97 6.30 16.37 -0.91
CA ALA A 97 6.20 16.89 -2.28
C ALA A 97 6.00 15.77 -3.33
N VAL A 98 6.46 14.56 -3.04
CA VAL A 98 6.36 13.38 -3.92
C VAL A 98 5.17 12.52 -3.52
N CYS A 99 5.01 12.28 -2.21
CA CYS A 99 3.95 11.49 -1.64
C CYS A 99 3.27 12.30 -0.53
N PRO A 100 2.24 13.10 -0.86
CA PRO A 100 1.57 13.92 0.13
C PRO A 100 0.77 13.03 1.09
N ILE A 101 0.93 13.32 2.38
CA ILE A 101 0.28 12.61 3.47
C ILE A 101 -0.43 13.65 4.35
N TYR A 102 -1.62 13.34 4.83
CA TYR A 102 -2.27 14.12 5.88
C TYR A 102 -1.45 14.05 7.15
N TRP A 103 -0.88 15.17 7.60
CA TRP A 103 0.03 15.21 8.76
C TRP A 103 -0.59 14.61 10.03
N ALA A 104 -1.88 14.83 10.24
CA ALA A 104 -2.61 14.28 11.39
C ALA A 104 -2.80 12.75 11.32
N HIS A 105 -2.64 12.14 10.15
CA HIS A 105 -2.88 10.71 9.89
C HIS A 105 -1.63 9.96 9.40
N ASP A 106 -0.44 10.51 9.64
CA ASP A 106 0.83 9.87 9.28
C ASP A 106 1.01 8.51 9.97
N THR A 107 0.48 8.36 11.19
CA THR A 107 0.51 7.11 11.95
C THR A 107 -0.15 5.93 11.24
N ALA A 108 -1.09 6.17 10.32
CA ALA A 108 -1.74 5.11 9.56
C ALA A 108 -0.80 4.48 8.50
N MET A 109 0.27 5.17 8.12
CA MET A 109 1.27 4.73 7.14
C MET A 109 2.45 3.99 7.78
N GLN A 110 2.55 3.99 9.11
CA GLN A 110 3.61 3.28 9.83
C GLN A 110 3.47 1.76 9.65
N LEU A 111 4.60 1.04 9.72
CA LEU A 111 4.70 -0.42 9.66
C LEU A 111 5.35 -0.98 10.94
N TYR A 112 5.32 -0.22 12.03
CA TYR A 112 5.80 -0.68 13.33
C TYR A 112 4.60 -0.93 14.25
N PRO A 113 4.44 -2.14 14.83
CA PRO A 113 5.26 -3.35 14.65
C PRO A 113 5.18 -3.92 13.23
N LEU A 114 6.20 -4.69 12.83
CA LEU A 114 6.27 -5.27 11.48
C LEU A 114 5.12 -6.28 11.28
N PRO A 115 4.37 -6.18 10.16
CA PRO A 115 3.32 -7.13 9.84
C PRO A 115 3.91 -8.43 9.24
N ASP A 116 3.11 -9.48 9.15
CA ASP A 116 3.51 -10.73 8.50
C ASP A 116 3.56 -10.58 6.96
N LEU A 117 2.65 -9.78 6.40
CA LEU A 117 2.53 -9.58 4.94
C LEU A 117 2.23 -8.12 4.59
N VAL A 118 3.01 -7.56 3.67
CA VAL A 118 2.74 -6.28 3.02
C VAL A 118 2.44 -6.53 1.54
N VAL A 119 1.25 -6.16 1.11
CA VAL A 119 0.84 -6.21 -0.28
C VAL A 119 0.94 -4.80 -0.85
N VAL A 120 1.95 -4.55 -1.67
CA VAL A 120 2.10 -3.31 -2.43
C VAL A 120 1.55 -3.57 -3.81
N ALA A 121 0.29 -3.19 -4.05
CA ALA A 121 -0.30 -3.23 -5.38
C ALA A 121 0.22 -2.04 -6.20
N ASP A 122 1.34 -2.25 -6.89
CA ASP A 122 1.96 -1.27 -7.79
C ASP A 122 1.69 -1.68 -9.26
N GLN A 123 1.87 -0.75 -10.20
CA GLN A 123 1.96 -1.04 -11.63
C GLN A 123 3.32 -1.65 -12.04
N PHE A 124 4.28 -1.71 -11.12
CA PHE A 124 5.56 -2.40 -11.34
C PHE A 124 5.38 -3.92 -11.58
N ASN A 125 6.42 -4.58 -12.06
CA ASN A 125 6.44 -6.03 -12.24
C ASN A 125 6.10 -6.75 -10.93
N ALA A 126 5.44 -7.90 -11.04
CA ALA A 126 5.13 -8.70 -9.88
C ALA A 126 6.40 -9.24 -9.23
N PHE A 127 6.45 -9.19 -7.91
CA PHE A 127 7.55 -9.74 -7.13
C PHE A 127 7.05 -10.24 -5.80
N THR A 128 7.82 -11.12 -5.18
CA THR A 128 7.62 -11.53 -3.80
C THR A 128 8.99 -11.65 -3.17
N ALA A 129 9.23 -10.83 -2.15
CA ALA A 129 10.46 -10.79 -1.40
C ALA A 129 10.15 -10.94 0.08
N SER A 130 11.12 -11.43 0.86
CA SER A 130 10.97 -11.59 2.31
C SER A 130 12.16 -10.96 3.02
N TYR A 131 11.90 -10.28 4.13
CA TYR A 131 12.93 -9.64 4.94
C TYR A 131 12.43 -9.47 6.38
N MET A 132 13.25 -9.82 7.38
CA MET A 132 12.89 -9.78 8.80
C MET A 132 11.54 -10.46 9.12
N ASP A 133 11.33 -11.67 8.60
CA ASP A 133 10.10 -12.47 8.75
C ASP A 133 8.81 -11.80 8.22
N CYS A 134 8.93 -10.68 7.51
CA CYS A 134 7.85 -10.02 6.79
C CYS A 134 7.95 -10.34 5.30
N ILE A 135 6.84 -10.72 4.69
CA ILE A 135 6.73 -10.95 3.25
C ILE A 135 6.22 -9.67 2.59
N VAL A 136 6.89 -9.19 1.55
CA VAL A 136 6.41 -8.08 0.72
C VAL A 136 6.13 -8.62 -0.68
N THR A 137 4.89 -8.45 -1.13
CA THR A 137 4.46 -8.95 -2.44
C THR A 137 3.79 -7.85 -3.25
N ASN A 138 4.07 -7.84 -4.54
CA ASN A 138 3.33 -7.07 -5.53
C ASN A 138 2.64 -8.05 -6.48
N PRO A 139 1.30 -8.11 -6.48
CA PRO A 139 0.57 -8.99 -7.40
C PRO A 139 0.74 -8.54 -8.86
N VAL A 140 0.63 -9.50 -9.79
CA VAL A 140 0.58 -9.20 -11.24
C VAL A 140 -0.71 -8.43 -11.54
N ARG A 141 -0.61 -7.43 -12.42
CA ARG A 141 -1.77 -6.74 -12.98
C ARG A 141 -2.58 -7.62 -13.93
#